data_AF-A0A447RAC1-F1
#
_entry.id   AF-A0A447RAC1-F1
#
_cell.length_a   1.000
_cell.length_b   1.000
_cell.length_c   1.000
_cell.angle_alpha   90.00
_cell.angle_beta   90.00
_cell.angle_gamma   90.00
#
_symmetry.space_group_name_H-M   'P 1'
#
loop_
_entity.id
_entity.type
_entity.pdbx_description
1 polymer ?
#
loop_
_entity_poly.entity_id
_entity_poly.type
_entity_poly.pdbx_seq_one_letter_code
_entity_poly.pdbx_strand_id
1 'polypeptide(L)'
;MTFGFGLGTSWESRLIQASILRNRIAGLGKNRKTAVFPKLVFAIRDGLNHKFGDPNYDIKQLALECASKRMYPDILNYDQVVKSPVRSKRQWAAAASSACGENENGEQIHDGRNNLGVISLNLPRIALEAKGDETAFWKLLDERLALARKALMTVSPALKA
;
A
#
# COMPACT_ATOMS: atom_id res chain seq x y z
N MET A 1 -2.46 -9.24 -6.91
CA MET A 1 -3.80 -8.76 -6.48
C MET A 1 -3.79 -8.52 -4.97
N THR A 2 -4.35 -7.39 -4.51
CA THR A 2 -4.45 -7.05 -3.09
C THR A 2 -5.85 -6.55 -2.78
N PHE A 3 -6.38 -6.87 -1.61
CA PHE A 3 -7.66 -6.34 -1.13
C PHE A 3 -7.46 -5.48 0.12
N GLY A 4 -7.95 -4.24 0.06
CA GLY A 4 -8.01 -3.33 1.20
C GLY A 4 -9.41 -3.30 1.82
N PHE A 5 -9.50 -3.45 3.14
CA PHE A 5 -10.76 -3.38 3.90
C PHE A 5 -10.52 -2.90 5.34
N GLY A 6 -11.57 -2.73 6.16
CA GLY A 6 -11.46 -2.38 7.58
C GLY A 6 -12.32 -1.20 8.03
N LEU A 7 -12.71 -0.32 7.11
CA LEU A 7 -13.40 0.95 7.43
C LEU A 7 -14.94 0.87 7.41
N GLY A 8 -15.52 -0.22 6.89
CA GLY A 8 -16.97 -0.34 6.74
C GLY A 8 -17.66 -0.74 8.04
N THR A 9 -18.72 -0.04 8.40
CA THR A 9 -19.53 -0.25 9.62
C THR A 9 -20.86 -0.95 9.39
N SER A 10 -21.37 -0.94 8.15
CA SER A 10 -22.63 -1.60 7.82
C SER A 10 -22.54 -3.11 8.07
N TRP A 11 -23.68 -3.76 8.27
CA TRP A 11 -23.69 -5.20 8.53
C TRP A 11 -23.11 -5.99 7.34
N GLU A 12 -23.40 -5.55 6.11
CA GLU A 12 -22.86 -6.13 4.87
C GLU A 12 -21.34 -5.99 4.86
N SER A 13 -20.85 -4.80 5.20
CA SER A 13 -19.41 -4.52 5.24
C SER A 13 -18.71 -5.39 6.26
N ARG A 14 -19.30 -5.54 7.46
CA ARG A 14 -18.76 -6.40 8.53
C ARG A 14 -18.78 -7.87 8.11
N LEU A 15 -19.84 -8.32 7.43
CA LEU A 15 -19.95 -9.68 6.92
C LEU A 15 -18.87 -9.98 5.87
N ILE A 16 -18.62 -9.07 4.93
CA ILE A 16 -17.56 -9.20 3.93
C ILE A 16 -16.19 -9.31 4.62
N GLN A 17 -15.89 -8.40 5.56
CA GLN A 17 -14.61 -8.40 6.30
C GLN A 17 -14.39 -9.72 7.03
N ALA A 18 -15.38 -10.19 7.80
CA ALA A 18 -15.28 -11.43 8.54
C ALA A 18 -15.15 -12.65 7.61
N SER A 19 -15.86 -12.64 6.47
CA SER A 19 -15.81 -13.72 5.48
C SER A 19 -14.43 -13.84 4.82
N ILE A 20 -13.80 -12.71 4.48
CA ILE A 20 -12.44 -12.68 3.93
C ILE A 20 -11.46 -13.31 4.94
N LEU A 21 -11.51 -12.88 6.20
CA LEU A 21 -10.61 -13.35 7.25
C LEU A 21 -10.81 -14.83 7.57
N ARG A 22 -12.06 -15.28 7.71
CA ARG A 22 -12.38 -16.69 7.98
C ARG A 22 -11.93 -17.61 6.84
N ASN A 23 -12.13 -17.21 5.59
CA ASN A 23 -11.63 -17.99 4.44
C ASN A 23 -10.10 -18.05 4.43
N ARG A 24 -9.42 -16.94 4.71
CA ARG A 24 -7.97 -16.91 4.83
C ARG A 24 -7.47 -17.85 5.93
N ILE A 25 -8.11 -17.83 7.11
CA ILE A 25 -7.81 -18.73 8.24
C ILE A 25 -8.00 -20.20 7.85
N ALA A 26 -9.12 -20.52 7.20
CA ALA A 26 -9.44 -21.89 6.75
C ALA A 26 -8.34 -22.47 5.85
N GLY A 27 -7.70 -21.63 5.04
CA GLY A 27 -6.57 -22.01 4.19
C GLY A 27 -6.99 -22.59 2.85
N LEU A 28 -6.03 -22.68 1.94
CA LEU A 28 -6.27 -23.05 0.55
C LEU A 28 -6.12 -24.56 0.29
N GLY A 29 -7.13 -25.14 -0.36
CA GLY A 29 -7.13 -26.53 -0.83
C GLY A 29 -7.23 -27.56 0.29
N LYS A 30 -7.14 -28.84 -0.08
CA LYS A 30 -7.28 -29.99 0.84
C LYS A 30 -6.34 -29.89 2.05
N ASN A 31 -5.13 -29.39 1.83
CA ASN A 31 -4.09 -29.31 2.86
C ASN A 31 -4.11 -27.97 3.62
N ARG A 32 -5.13 -27.13 3.38
CA ARG A 32 -5.33 -25.84 4.07
C ARG A 32 -4.05 -24.99 4.12
N LYS A 33 -3.34 -24.90 3.00
CA LYS A 33 -2.06 -24.18 2.90
C LYS A 33 -2.28 -22.67 3.04
N THR A 34 -1.26 -21.95 3.49
CA THR A 34 -1.28 -20.49 3.49
C THR A 34 -1.15 -20.00 2.06
N ALA A 35 -2.19 -19.37 1.53
CA ALA A 35 -2.17 -18.86 0.18
C ALA A 35 -1.32 -17.58 0.08
N VAL A 36 -0.50 -17.48 -0.96
CA VAL A 36 0.36 -16.30 -1.20
C VAL A 36 -0.48 -15.08 -1.63
N PHE A 37 -1.56 -15.30 -2.38
CA PHE A 37 -2.48 -14.28 -2.87
C PHE A 37 -3.94 -14.63 -2.58
N PRO A 38 -4.87 -13.65 -2.61
CA PRO A 38 -4.61 -12.20 -2.65
C PRO A 38 -3.95 -11.71 -1.35
N LYS A 39 -3.11 -10.66 -1.43
CA LYS A 39 -2.65 -9.97 -0.23
C LYS A 39 -3.85 -9.28 0.44
N LEU A 40 -3.85 -9.21 1.76
CA LEU A 40 -4.91 -8.56 2.51
C LEU A 40 -4.31 -7.39 3.29
N VAL A 41 -4.94 -6.22 3.19
CA VAL A 41 -4.56 -5.01 3.93
C VAL A 41 -5.75 -4.56 4.76
N PHE A 42 -5.60 -4.56 6.07
CA PHE A 42 -6.63 -4.17 7.04
C PHE A 42 -6.33 -2.78 7.59
N ALA A 43 -7.21 -1.82 7.30
CA ALA A 43 -7.11 -0.46 7.80
C ALA A 43 -7.63 -0.37 9.24
N ILE A 44 -6.77 0.12 10.14
CA ILE A 44 -7.11 0.44 11.52
C ILE A 44 -7.36 1.94 11.68
N ARG A 45 -8.42 2.28 12.41
CA ARG A 45 -8.81 3.66 12.75
C ARG A 45 -9.32 3.73 14.19
N ASP A 46 -8.90 4.78 14.90
CA ASP A 46 -9.39 5.06 16.25
C ASP A 46 -10.91 5.30 16.28
N GLY A 47 -11.60 4.70 17.25
CA GLY A 47 -13.06 4.80 17.40
C GLY A 47 -13.87 3.88 16.47
N LEU A 48 -13.20 3.02 15.69
CA LEU A 48 -13.86 2.08 14.78
C LEU A 48 -13.46 0.63 15.05
N ASN A 49 -12.17 0.33 15.05
CA ASN A 49 -11.69 -1.05 15.18
C ASN A 49 -10.38 -1.15 15.99
N HIS A 50 -9.90 -0.07 16.59
CA HIS A 50 -8.57 -0.04 17.20
C HIS A 50 -8.59 -0.48 18.67
N LYS A 51 -9.56 -0.03 19.46
CA LYS A 51 -9.61 -0.19 20.92
C LYS A 51 -10.78 -1.07 21.36
N PHE A 52 -10.63 -1.69 22.52
CA PHE A 52 -11.71 -2.45 23.14
C PHE A 52 -12.93 -1.53 23.33
N GLY A 53 -14.12 -2.03 22.97
CA GLY A 53 -15.35 -1.23 22.93
C GLY A 53 -15.66 -0.57 21.59
N ASP A 54 -14.69 -0.50 20.65
CA ASP A 54 -14.97 0.01 19.31
C ASP A 54 -15.92 -0.95 18.53
N PRO A 55 -16.79 -0.43 17.64
CA PRO A 55 -17.81 -1.23 16.95
C PRO A 55 -17.29 -2.46 16.19
N ASN A 56 -16.11 -2.35 15.59
CA ASN A 56 -15.46 -3.40 14.80
C ASN A 56 -14.23 -4.01 15.52
N TYR A 57 -14.14 -3.87 16.84
CA TYR A 57 -13.04 -4.46 17.62
C TYR A 57 -13.01 -5.99 17.50
N ASP A 58 -14.17 -6.62 17.40
CA ASP A 58 -14.33 -8.06 17.13
C ASP A 58 -13.66 -8.48 15.81
N ILE A 59 -13.80 -7.66 14.76
CA ILE A 59 -13.14 -7.87 13.47
C ILE A 59 -11.63 -7.69 13.60
N LYS A 60 -11.14 -6.74 14.42
CA LYS A 60 -9.70 -6.62 14.71
C LYS A 60 -9.16 -7.89 15.36
N GLN A 61 -9.87 -8.47 16.33
CA GLN A 61 -9.45 -9.73 16.96
C GLN A 61 -9.34 -10.86 15.93
N LEU A 62 -10.33 -10.97 15.04
CA LEU A 62 -10.30 -11.94 13.93
C LEU A 62 -9.14 -11.67 12.95
N ALA A 63 -8.82 -10.40 12.69
CA ALA A 63 -7.69 -10.03 11.85
C ALA A 63 -6.35 -10.42 12.49
N LEU A 64 -6.20 -10.25 13.81
CA LEU A 64 -5.03 -10.69 14.56
C LEU A 64 -4.87 -12.21 14.54
N GLU A 65 -5.96 -12.96 14.71
CA GLU A 65 -5.96 -14.42 14.58
C GLU A 65 -5.56 -14.86 13.16
N CYS A 66 -6.08 -14.17 12.15
CA CYS A 66 -5.74 -14.42 10.76
C CYS A 66 -4.24 -14.20 10.49
N ALA A 67 -3.69 -13.07 10.95
CA ALA A 67 -2.28 -12.73 10.75
C ALA A 67 -1.34 -13.72 11.45
N SER A 68 -1.67 -14.15 12.68
CA SER A 68 -0.84 -15.10 13.42
C SER A 68 -0.78 -16.49 12.77
N LYS A 69 -1.84 -16.90 12.06
CA LYS A 69 -1.91 -18.19 11.37
C LYS A 69 -1.43 -18.13 9.92
N ARG A 70 -1.59 -16.98 9.25
CA ARG A 70 -1.52 -16.87 7.78
C ARG A 70 -0.70 -15.67 7.28
N MET A 71 0.04 -14.99 8.16
CA MET A 71 0.82 -13.76 7.94
C MET A 71 -0.02 -12.51 7.59
N TYR A 72 -1.04 -12.67 6.74
CA TYR A 72 -1.99 -11.61 6.39
C TYR A 72 -3.19 -11.58 7.33
N PRO A 73 -3.84 -10.42 7.55
CA PRO A 73 -3.63 -9.15 6.84
C PRO A 73 -2.47 -8.29 7.34
N ASP A 74 -1.87 -7.52 6.42
CA ASP A 74 -1.01 -6.38 6.77
C ASP A 74 -1.87 -5.25 7.35
N ILE A 75 -1.35 -4.52 8.33
CA ILE A 75 -2.09 -3.45 9.01
C ILE A 75 -1.74 -2.09 8.44
N LEU A 76 -2.75 -1.29 8.12
CA LEU A 76 -2.61 0.09 7.64
C LEU A 76 -3.21 1.07 8.66
N ASN A 77 -2.41 2.00 9.18
CA ASN A 77 -2.93 3.06 10.05
C ASN A 77 -3.61 4.15 9.20
N TYR A 78 -4.94 4.24 9.28
CA TYR A 78 -5.72 5.20 8.49
C TYR A 78 -5.37 6.65 8.82
N ASP A 79 -5.32 7.00 10.10
CA ASP A 79 -5.15 8.39 10.52
C ASP A 79 -3.79 8.96 10.13
N GLN A 80 -2.74 8.13 10.11
CA GLN A 80 -1.41 8.53 9.62
C GLN A 80 -1.37 8.65 8.10
N VAL A 81 -2.10 7.80 7.38
CA VAL A 81 -2.20 7.87 5.92
C VAL A 81 -2.83 9.18 5.50
N VAL A 82 -3.94 9.59 6.13
CA VAL A 82 -4.66 10.83 5.78
C VAL A 82 -3.85 12.09 6.06
N LYS A 83 -2.94 12.06 7.04
CA LYS A 83 -2.04 13.18 7.34
C LYS A 83 -0.95 13.38 6.29
N SER A 84 -0.65 12.37 5.48
CA SER A 84 0.40 12.48 4.46
C SER A 84 -0.13 13.22 3.23
N PRO A 85 0.52 14.32 2.79
CA PRO A 85 0.10 15.06 1.59
C PRO A 85 0.21 14.22 0.31
N VAL A 86 0.95 13.12 0.34
CA VAL A 86 1.20 12.22 -0.80
C VAL A 86 0.24 11.03 -0.82
N ARG A 87 -0.43 10.71 0.30
CA ARG A 87 -1.17 9.44 0.47
C ARG A 87 -2.64 9.68 0.77
N SER A 88 -3.52 9.16 -0.08
CA SER A 88 -4.97 9.37 0.08
C SER A 88 -5.68 8.36 0.98
N LYS A 89 -6.89 8.74 1.41
CA LYS A 89 -7.83 8.00 2.27
C LYS A 89 -8.13 6.55 1.82
N ARG A 90 -7.81 6.13 0.59
CA ARG A 90 -8.14 4.79 0.05
C ARG A 90 -7.04 4.17 -0.85
N GLN A 91 -5.78 4.18 -0.43
CA GLN A 91 -4.71 3.53 -1.20
C GLN A 91 -4.29 2.18 -0.59
N TRP A 92 -4.63 1.08 -1.27
CA TRP A 92 -4.56 -0.28 -0.71
C TRP A 92 -3.35 -1.13 -1.15
N ALA A 93 -2.61 -0.79 -2.21
CA ALA A 93 -1.30 -1.43 -2.48
C ALA A 93 -0.47 -0.79 -3.61
N ALA A 94 -1.06 -0.50 -4.78
CA ALA A 94 -0.30 -0.14 -5.98
C ALA A 94 -0.20 1.38 -6.22
N ALA A 95 -1.19 2.14 -5.75
CA ALA A 95 -1.21 3.61 -5.83
C ALA A 95 -0.76 4.28 -4.52
N ALA A 96 -0.19 3.53 -3.57
CA ALA A 96 0.10 3.96 -2.20
C ALA A 96 1.15 5.09 -2.07
N SER A 97 1.74 5.52 -3.19
CA SER A 97 2.75 6.59 -3.24
C SER A 97 2.38 7.70 -4.22
N SER A 98 1.17 7.70 -4.78
CA SER A 98 0.75 8.70 -5.77
C SER A 98 -0.15 9.75 -5.12
N ALA A 99 0.27 11.02 -5.15
CA ALA A 99 -0.49 12.17 -4.65
C ALA A 99 -1.92 12.21 -5.21
N CYS A 100 -2.93 12.63 -4.45
CA CYS A 100 -4.31 12.76 -4.92
C CYS A 100 -4.39 13.56 -6.22
N GLY A 101 -5.12 13.03 -7.21
CA GLY A 101 -5.60 13.84 -8.32
C GLY A 101 -6.98 14.36 -7.96
N GLU A 102 -7.23 15.63 -8.23
CA GLU A 102 -8.57 16.22 -8.18
C GLU A 102 -9.15 16.23 -9.59
N ASN A 103 -10.46 15.99 -9.72
CA ASN A 103 -11.15 16.23 -10.98
C ASN A 103 -11.40 17.73 -11.19
N GLU A 104 -11.97 18.07 -12.35
CA GLU A 104 -12.33 19.45 -12.71
C GLU A 104 -13.30 20.10 -11.71
N ASN A 105 -14.01 19.31 -10.90
CA ASN A 105 -14.94 19.76 -9.86
C ASN A 105 -14.30 19.82 -8.47
N GLY A 106 -12.99 19.60 -8.34
CA GLY A 106 -12.26 19.61 -7.05
C GLY A 106 -12.46 18.34 -6.20
N GLU A 107 -13.05 17.27 -6.74
CA GLU A 107 -13.26 16.02 -6.02
C GLU A 107 -12.03 15.12 -6.12
N GLN A 108 -11.63 14.53 -4.99
CA GLN A 108 -10.47 13.65 -4.95
C GLN A 108 -10.76 12.29 -5.59
N ILE A 109 -10.03 11.96 -6.65
CA ILE A 109 -10.10 10.64 -7.30
C ILE A 109 -9.01 9.73 -6.75
N HIS A 110 -9.40 8.50 -6.43
CA HIS A 110 -8.50 7.45 -5.94
C HIS A 110 -8.54 6.20 -6.81
N ASP A 111 -9.74 5.69 -7.09
CA ASP A 111 -9.93 4.48 -7.88
C ASP A 111 -9.68 4.74 -9.37
N GLY A 112 -9.17 3.74 -10.08
CA GLY A 112 -8.82 3.85 -11.50
C GLY A 112 -7.47 4.52 -11.79
N ARG A 113 -6.81 5.10 -10.79
CA ARG A 113 -5.46 5.68 -10.94
C ARG A 113 -4.39 4.60 -10.95
N ASN A 114 -3.33 4.82 -11.72
CA ASN A 114 -2.22 3.90 -11.87
C ASN A 114 -0.86 4.58 -11.67
N ASN A 115 0.20 3.77 -11.64
CA ASN A 115 1.58 4.21 -11.68
C ASN A 115 2.21 3.73 -12.97
N LEU A 116 2.80 4.63 -13.76
CA LEU A 116 3.27 4.33 -15.12
C LEU A 116 4.57 3.52 -15.18
N GLY A 117 5.34 3.50 -14.10
CA GLY A 117 6.60 2.77 -14.05
C GLY A 117 7.40 3.07 -12.79
N VAL A 118 8.44 2.28 -12.56
CA VAL A 118 9.36 2.47 -11.42
C VAL A 118 10.78 2.31 -11.93
N ILE A 119 11.66 3.22 -11.51
CA ILE A 119 13.11 3.08 -11.67
C ILE A 119 13.74 3.14 -10.28
N SER A 120 14.54 2.12 -9.95
CA SER A 120 15.22 2.03 -8.66
C SER A 120 16.67 2.49 -8.78
N LEU A 121 17.08 3.40 -7.91
CA LEU A 121 18.46 3.85 -7.80
C LEU A 121 19.24 2.99 -6.80
N ASN A 122 20.42 2.53 -7.20
CA ASN A 122 21.33 1.80 -6.32
C ASN A 122 22.19 2.77 -5.51
N LEU A 123 21.64 3.28 -4.40
CA LEU A 123 22.34 4.20 -3.50
C LEU A 123 23.65 3.62 -2.93
N PRO A 124 23.72 2.34 -2.51
CA PRO A 124 24.99 1.74 -2.08
C PRO A 124 26.09 1.83 -3.13
N ARG A 125 25.75 1.66 -4.42
CA ARG A 125 26.74 1.79 -5.50
C ARG A 125 27.30 3.20 -5.63
N ILE A 126 26.46 4.22 -5.45
CA ILE A 126 26.88 5.63 -5.48
C ILE A 126 27.85 5.91 -4.33
N ALA A 127 27.55 5.42 -3.13
CA ALA A 127 28.43 5.54 -1.96
C ALA A 127 29.80 4.85 -2.18
N LEU A 128 29.82 3.67 -2.79
CA LEU A 128 31.06 2.96 -3.12
C LEU A 128 31.92 3.73 -4.15
N GLU A 129 31.29 4.35 -5.15
CA GLU A 129 31.98 5.15 -6.16
C GLU A 129 32.54 6.46 -5.58
N ALA A 130 31.86 7.03 -4.58
CA ALA A 130 32.29 8.24 -3.90
C ALA A 130 33.50 8.04 -2.97
N LYS A 131 33.84 6.79 -2.60
CA LYS A 131 35.01 6.44 -1.77
C LYS A 131 35.16 7.27 -0.48
N GLY A 132 34.03 7.65 0.13
CA GLY A 132 33.99 8.44 1.37
C GLY A 132 34.03 9.96 1.16
N ASP A 133 34.08 10.45 -0.06
CA ASP A 133 33.94 11.88 -0.37
C ASP A 133 32.45 12.26 -0.54
N GLU A 134 31.92 13.03 0.40
CA GLU A 134 30.53 13.50 0.38
C GLU A 134 30.24 14.40 -0.83
N THR A 135 31.19 15.24 -1.24
CA THR A 135 31.00 16.13 -2.39
C THR A 135 30.88 15.31 -3.67
N ALA A 136 31.72 14.29 -3.82
CA ALA A 136 31.62 13.34 -4.92
C ALA A 136 30.31 12.54 -4.87
N PHE A 137 29.85 12.13 -3.69
CA PHE A 137 28.57 11.43 -3.53
C PHE A 137 27.38 12.24 -4.04
N TRP A 138 27.26 13.51 -3.62
CA TRP A 138 26.16 14.36 -4.04
C TRP A 138 26.19 14.64 -5.54
N LYS A 139 27.37 14.87 -6.10
CA LYS A 139 27.53 15.03 -7.56
C LYS A 139 27.08 13.78 -8.32
N LEU A 140 27.54 12.60 -7.90
CA LEU A 140 27.16 11.32 -8.53
C LEU A 140 25.65 11.07 -8.38
N LEU A 141 25.07 11.39 -7.22
CA LEU A 141 23.64 11.26 -7.01
C LEU A 141 22.83 12.13 -7.97
N ASP A 142 23.21 13.39 -8.15
CA ASP A 142 22.55 14.30 -9.10
C ASP A 142 22.63 13.78 -10.55
N GLU A 143 23.80 13.26 -10.96
CA GLU A 143 23.98 12.63 -12.27
C GLU A 143 23.06 11.40 -12.44
N ARG A 144 22.98 10.53 -11.42
CA ARG A 144 22.09 9.35 -11.45
C ARG A 144 20.61 9.71 -11.41
N LEU A 145 20.23 10.77 -10.70
CA LEU A 145 18.86 11.29 -10.66
C LEU A 145 18.44 11.84 -12.04
N ALA A 146 19.32 12.61 -12.69
CA ALA A 146 19.07 13.11 -14.05
C ALA A 146 18.88 11.95 -15.04
N LEU A 147 19.71 10.90 -14.94
CA LEU A 147 19.58 9.70 -15.75
C LEU A 147 18.26 8.95 -15.47
N ALA A 148 17.90 8.76 -14.19
CA ALA A 148 16.65 8.11 -13.81
C ALA A 148 15.43 8.86 -14.34
N ARG A 149 15.45 10.21 -14.29
CA ARG A 149 14.41 11.04 -14.91
C ARG A 149 14.33 10.81 -16.42
N LYS A 150 15.47 10.82 -17.13
CA LYS A 150 15.49 10.56 -18.58
C LYS A 150 14.89 9.19 -18.91
N ALA A 151 15.27 8.17 -18.15
CA ALA A 151 14.75 6.82 -18.35
C ALA A 151 13.23 6.74 -18.06
N LEU A 152 12.73 7.36 -16.98
CA LEU A 152 11.29 7.45 -16.73
C LEU A 152 10.53 8.13 -17.88
N MET A 153 11.09 9.21 -18.44
CA MET A 153 10.47 9.93 -19.55
C MET A 153 10.44 9.12 -20.85
N THR A 154 11.32 8.15 -21.06
CA THR A 154 11.25 7.27 -22.26
C THR A 154 10.05 6.32 -22.25
N VAL A 155 9.47 6.04 -21.07
CA VAL A 155 8.27 5.20 -20.94
C VAL A 155 7.01 5.91 -21.46
N SER A 156 6.96 7.25 -21.37
CA SER A 156 5.77 8.03 -21.73
C SER A 156 5.45 8.06 -23.24
N PRO A 157 6.41 8.26 -24.17
CA PRO A 157 6.17 8.16 -25.61
C PRO A 157 5.67 6.80 -26.08
N ALA A 158 6.13 5.70 -25.45
CA ALA A 158 5.73 4.34 -25.81
C ALA A 158 4.24 4.06 -25.53
N LEU A 159 3.57 4.87 -24.70
CA LEU A 159 2.14 4.77 -24.40
C LEU A 159 1.26 5.64 -25.32
N LYS A 160 1.86 6.42 -26.23
CA LYS A 160 1.14 7.26 -27.20
C LYS A 160 1.01 6.61 -28.59
N ALA A 161 1.54 5.40 -28.75
CA ALA A 161 1.41 4.56 -29.95
C ALA A 161 0.25 3.57 -29.77
#